data_AF-A0A947YSC1-F1
#
_entry.id   AF-A0A947YSC1-F1
#
_cell.length_a   1.000
_cell.length_b   1.000
_cell.length_c   1.000
_cell.angle_alpha   90.00
_cell.angle_beta   90.00
_cell.angle_gamma   90.00
#
_symmetry.space_group_name_H-M   'P 1'
#
loop_
_entity.id
_entity.type
_entity.pdbx_description
1 polymer ?
#
loop_
_entity_poly.entity_id
_entity_poly.type
_entity_poly.pdbx_seq_one_letter_code
_entity_poly.pdbx_strand_id
1 'polypeptide(L)' 'MLVTEIKEMPLNERIILMEEIWDTLCHEEKEVESPTWHKEILDERVNLINSGKAKFVSIQELKDANL' A
#
# COMPACT_ATOMS: atom_id res chain seq x y z
N MET A 1 -11.40 -1.83 21.27
CA MET A 1 -10.94 -3.22 21.11
C MET A 1 -9.47 -3.27 21.42
N LEU A 2 -9.06 -4.13 22.33
CA LEU A 2 -7.67 -4.32 22.73
C LEU A 2 -7.02 -5.37 21.83
N VAL A 3 -5.71 -5.21 21.57
CA VAL A 3 -4.93 -6.19 20.78
C VAL A 3 -4.99 -7.59 21.39
N THR A 4 -5.14 -7.68 22.71
CA THR A 4 -5.33 -8.93 23.44
C THR A 4 -6.65 -9.63 23.06
N GLU A 5 -7.73 -8.88 22.87
CA GLU A 5 -9.04 -9.44 22.49
C GLU A 5 -9.01 -9.96 21.05
N ILE A 6 -8.35 -9.25 20.14
CA ILE A 6 -8.20 -9.68 18.74
C ILE A 6 -7.41 -11.00 18.68
N LYS A 7 -6.38 -11.17 19.49
CA LYS A 7 -5.54 -12.39 19.47
C LYS A 7 -6.30 -13.65 19.86
N GLU A 8 -7.30 -13.54 20.73
CA GLU A 8 -8.13 -14.68 21.15
C GLU A 8 -9.18 -15.07 20.10
N MET A 9 -9.43 -14.23 19.08
CA MET A 9 -10.36 -14.54 18.01
C MET A 9 -9.82 -15.63 17.06
N PRO A 10 -10.70 -16.53 16.57
CA PRO A 10 -10.40 -17.41 15.45
C PRO A 10 -9.81 -16.64 14.25
N LEU A 11 -8.90 -17.29 13.51
CA LEU A 11 -8.19 -16.62 12.39
C LEU A 11 -9.16 -16.05 11.34
N ASN A 12 -10.21 -16.78 11.00
CA ASN A 12 -11.23 -16.32 10.05
C ASN A 12 -11.95 -15.06 10.53
N GLU A 13 -12.29 -14.99 11.82
CA GLU A 13 -12.95 -13.80 12.39
C GLU A 13 -12.02 -12.59 12.40
N ARG A 14 -10.72 -12.80 12.68
CA ARG A 14 -9.71 -11.73 12.58
C ARG A 14 -9.58 -11.18 11.16
N ILE A 15 -9.64 -12.04 10.15
CA ILE A 15 -9.55 -11.62 8.74
C ILE A 15 -10.79 -10.81 8.36
N ILE A 16 -11.99 -11.30 8.69
CA ILE A 16 -13.24 -10.57 8.44
C ILE A 16 -13.22 -9.21 9.13
N LEU A 17 -12.82 -9.16 10.40
CA LEU A 17 -12.69 -7.90 11.13
C LEU A 17 -11.70 -6.94 10.47
N MET A 18 -10.58 -7.43 9.95
CA MET A 18 -9.61 -6.61 9.21
C MET A 18 -10.22 -6.03 7.93
N GLU A 19 -11.00 -6.83 7.18
CA GLU A 19 -11.69 -6.39 5.96
C GLU A 19 -12.76 -5.33 6.26
N GLU A 20 -13.57 -5.53 7.30
CA GLU A 20 -14.58 -4.55 7.73
C GLU A 20 -13.95 -3.24 8.17
N ILE A 21 -12.87 -3.29 8.96
CA ILE A 21 -12.10 -2.09 9.34
C ILE A 21 -11.58 -1.39 8.08
N TRP A 22 -11.00 -2.15 7.15
CA TRP A 22 -10.46 -1.58 5.92
C TRP A 22 -11.55 -0.90 5.08
N ASP A 23 -12.72 -1.51 4.94
CA ASP A 23 -13.86 -0.93 4.24
C ASP A 23 -14.33 0.38 4.88
N THR A 24 -14.37 0.44 6.22
CA THR A 24 -14.71 1.69 6.92
C THR A 24 -13.73 2.81 6.62
N LEU A 25 -12.42 2.51 6.55
CA LEU A 25 -11.38 3.50 6.27
C LEU A 25 -11.44 4.01 4.82
N CYS A 26 -11.85 3.17 3.86
CA CYS A 26 -12.03 3.57 2.47
C CYS A 26 -13.15 4.61 2.28
N HIS A 27 -14.14 4.61 3.16
CA HIS A 27 -15.32 5.48 3.10
C HIS A 27 -15.27 6.64 4.12
N GLU A 28 -14.16 6.78 4.84
CA GLU A 28 -13.95 7.87 5.80
C GLU A 28 -13.74 9.20 5.06
N GLU A 29 -14.44 10.26 5.46
CA GLU A 29 -14.31 11.59 4.83
C GLU A 29 -12.95 12.26 5.09
N LYS A 30 -12.26 11.81 6.14
CA LYS A 30 -10.98 12.38 6.57
C LYS A 30 -9.81 11.66 5.90
N GLU A 31 -9.32 12.25 4.83
CA GLU A 31 -8.09 11.79 4.18
C GLU A 31 -6.88 11.98 5.10
N VAL A 32 -6.02 10.97 5.16
CA VAL A 32 -4.69 11.08 5.76
C VAL A 32 -3.77 11.73 4.74
N GLU A 33 -3.27 12.93 5.06
CA GLU A 33 -2.32 13.60 4.18
C GLU A 33 -1.07 12.75 3.99
N SER A 34 -0.68 12.55 2.74
CA SER A 34 0.58 11.91 2.42
C SER A 34 1.74 12.78 2.91
N PRO A 35 2.79 12.19 3.52
CA PRO A 35 4.02 12.90 3.86
C PRO A 35 4.61 13.62 2.65
N THR A 36 5.26 14.76 2.87
CA THR A 36 5.85 15.58 1.79
C THR A 36 6.85 14.80 0.94
N TRP A 37 7.61 13.88 1.54
CA TRP A 37 8.60 13.06 0.83
C TRP A 37 7.97 12.11 -0.20
N HIS A 38 6.69 11.74 -0.07
CA HIS A 38 5.99 10.95 -1.09
C HIS A 38 6.03 11.68 -2.43
N LYS A 39 5.71 12.99 -2.40
CA LYS A 39 5.71 13.83 -3.60
C LYS A 39 7.12 13.96 -4.18
N GLU A 40 8.12 14.17 -3.36
CA GLU A 40 9.52 14.33 -3.80
C GLU A 40 10.00 13.10 -4.60
N ILE A 41 9.70 11.90 -4.11
CA ILE A 41 10.04 10.65 -4.82
C ILE A 41 9.24 10.49 -6.12
N LEU A 42 7.94 10.83 -6.11
CA LEU A 42 7.12 10.76 -7.32
C LEU A 42 7.63 11.75 -8.39
N ASP A 43 7.97 12.97 -8.00
CA ASP A 43 8.52 13.99 -8.88
C ASP A 43 9.86 13.53 -9.47
N GLU A 44 10.75 12.92 -8.67
CA GLU A 44 11.99 12.32 -9.15
C GLU A 44 11.73 11.23 -10.19
N ARG A 45 10.80 10.30 -9.91
CA ARG A 45 10.43 9.22 -10.83
C ARG A 45 9.84 9.75 -12.13
N VAL A 46 8.95 10.74 -12.05
CA VAL A 46 8.37 11.40 -13.24
C VAL A 46 9.46 12.07 -14.08
N ASN A 47 10.43 12.73 -13.45
CA ASN A 47 11.57 13.32 -14.16
C ASN A 47 12.44 12.26 -14.87
N LEU A 48 12.67 11.10 -14.26
CA LEU A 48 13.36 9.98 -14.90
C LEU A 48 12.60 9.46 -16.13
N ILE A 49 11.27 9.37 -16.04
CA ILE A 49 10.42 8.95 -17.16
C ILE A 49 10.52 9.99 -18.29
N ASN A 50 10.32 11.26 -17.98
CA ASN A 50 10.31 12.35 -18.97
C ASN A 50 11.67 12.55 -19.65
N SER A 51 12.77 12.27 -18.94
CA SER A 51 14.13 12.33 -19.50
C SER A 51 14.54 11.07 -20.26
N GLY A 52 13.66 10.05 -20.36
CA GLY A 52 13.97 8.78 -21.01
C GLY A 52 15.00 7.93 -20.27
N LYS A 53 15.28 8.24 -19.00
CA LYS A 53 16.24 7.54 -18.13
C LYS A 53 15.60 6.47 -17.25
N ALA A 54 14.27 6.45 -17.16
CA ALA A 54 13.54 5.43 -16.43
C ALA A 54 13.76 4.05 -17.06
N LYS A 55 14.01 3.06 -16.21
CA LYS A 55 14.03 1.64 -16.58
C LYS A 55 12.69 1.04 -16.24
N PHE A 56 12.06 0.40 -17.22
CA PHE A 56 10.84 -0.35 -17.04
C PHE A 56 11.15 -1.83 -17.14
N VAL A 57 10.41 -2.62 -16.38
CA VAL A 57 10.46 -4.07 -16.43
C VAL A 57 9.03 -4.56 -16.62
N SER A 58 8.88 -5.56 -17.48
CA SER A 58 7.64 -6.29 -17.64
C SER A 58 7.32 -7.10 -16.38
N ILE A 59 6.05 -7.45 -16.22
CA ILE A 59 5.62 -8.33 -15.12
C ILE A 59 6.31 -9.69 -15.19
N GLN A 60 6.62 -10.19 -16.39
CA GLN A 60 7.34 -11.44 -16.57
C GLN A 60 8.79 -11.32 -16.07
N GLU A 61 9.52 -10.27 -16.47
CA GLU A 61 10.87 -10.00 -15.97
C GLU A 61 10.91 -9.84 -14.45
N LEU A 62 9.90 -9.20 -13.86
CA LEU A 62 9.78 -9.08 -12.39
C LEU A 62 9.62 -10.44 -11.70
N LYS A 63 8.76 -11.32 -12.25
CA LYS A 63 8.55 -12.67 -11.69
C LYS A 63 9.82 -13.52 -11.79
N ASP A 64 10.55 -13.39 -12.89
CA ASP A 64 11.76 -14.16 -13.15
C ASP A 64 12.98 -13.64 -12.35
N ALA A 65 12.95 -12.38 -11.91
CA ALA A 65 14.05 -11.76 -11.17
C ALA A 65 14.26 -12.30 -9.74
N ASN A 66 13.34 -13.10 -9.20
CA ASN A 66 13.45 -13.69 -7.85
C ASN A 66 13.87 -12.67 -6.77
N LEU A 67 13.35 -11.44 -6.86
CA LEU A 67 13.50 -10.37 -5.86
C LEU A 67 12.65 -10.65 -4.62
#